data_AF-J1LR58-F1
#
_entry.id   AF-J1LR58-F1
#
_cell.length_a   1.000
_cell.length_b   1.000
_cell.length_c   1.000
_cell.angle_alpha   90.00
_cell.angle_beta   90.00
_cell.angle_gamma   90.00
#
_symmetry.space_group_name_H-M   'P 1'
#
loop_
_entity.id
_entity.type
_entity.pdbx_description
1 polymer ?
#
loop_
_entity_poly.entity_id
_entity_poly.type
_entity_poly.pdbx_seq_one_letter_code
_entity_poly.pdbx_strand_id
1 'polypeptide(L)'
;MCALVLDVSLNEARERVAARRTSGEPLPEILIRSTGGIGRKAYIPTDGNNPRTWWENKDVGHNRAAKSELKALFPILTPFDTPKPERLLERIIHTGSNPGDIVLDVFAGSGTTAAVAQKMGRRWVTCELLESTFTTFTRPRLEKVLNDQDPGGITRTKGERVDATEDGLPDGVSPEDAAKFTSVLNKLIKDDPELKKSVEVKTLKAASKTRRTKEVLNWRGGGGFQVAHLSPACFDYAPELDRVMLTAAATGQTLIESVAANLGFTLLHPDDDYIFDARRGNALLKVVEGVATTEIVDWLASQIQPGETIVLAATTVIDGVRQHLRKLVKGSRVVALPDDVFRYSEGGDQ
;
A
#
# COMPACT_ATOMS: atom_id res chain seq x y z
N MET A 1 10.44 34.48 -25.36
CA MET A 1 9.01 34.08 -25.24
C MET A 1 8.40 34.19 -26.63
N CYS A 2 8.12 33.07 -27.32
CA CYS A 2 7.40 33.09 -28.60
C CYS A 2 5.90 33.18 -28.30
N ALA A 3 5.25 34.26 -28.75
CA ALA A 3 3.80 34.40 -28.68
C ALA A 3 3.20 33.94 -30.00
N LEU A 4 2.27 32.98 -29.95
CA LEU A 4 1.37 32.67 -31.06
C LEU A 4 0.20 33.64 -30.99
N VAL A 5 0.03 34.45 -32.03
CA VAL A 5 -1.05 35.44 -32.14
C VAL A 5 -2.02 34.97 -33.22
N LEU A 6 -3.32 35.16 -32.98
CA LEU A 6 -4.33 34.86 -33.99
C LEU A 6 -4.19 35.86 -35.16
N ASP A 7 -4.26 35.35 -36.39
CA ASP A 7 -4.24 36.17 -37.61
C ASP A 7 -5.53 36.99 -37.81
N VAL A 8 -6.57 36.69 -37.01
CA VAL A 8 -7.86 37.39 -37.00
C VAL A 8 -8.34 37.62 -35.56
N SER A 9 -9.38 38.45 -35.41
CA SER A 9 -9.99 38.68 -34.11
C SER A 9 -10.56 37.39 -33.51
N LEU A 10 -10.62 37.32 -32.17
CA LEU A 10 -11.11 36.13 -31.45
C LEU A 10 -12.56 35.77 -31.81
N ASN A 11 -13.42 36.77 -32.06
CA ASN A 11 -14.82 36.55 -32.42
C ASN A 11 -14.94 35.98 -33.84
N GLU A 12 -14.16 36.51 -34.78
CA GLU A 12 -14.12 36.03 -36.16
C GLU A 12 -13.53 34.60 -36.26
N ALA A 13 -12.51 34.30 -35.45
CA ALA A 13 -11.97 32.93 -35.34
C ALA A 13 -13.02 31.93 -34.81
N ARG A 14 -13.89 32.35 -33.87
CA ARG A 14 -14.95 31.49 -33.31
C ARG A 14 -16.04 31.19 -34.34
N GLU A 15 -16.47 32.19 -35.09
CA GLU A 15 -17.48 32.02 -36.15
C GLU A 15 -16.97 31.10 -37.27
N ARG A 16 -15.71 31.27 -37.71
CA ARG A 16 -15.07 30.40 -38.70
C ARG A 16 -14.99 28.93 -38.26
N VAL A 17 -14.70 28.67 -36.98
CA VAL A 17 -14.67 27.29 -36.44
C VAL A 17 -16.08 26.69 -36.34
N ALA A 18 -17.11 27.48 -36.00
CA ALA A 18 -18.48 27.02 -35.91
C ALA A 18 -19.08 26.65 -37.28
N ALA A 19 -18.82 27.48 -38.31
CA ALA A 19 -19.22 27.21 -39.69
C ALA A 19 -18.57 25.93 -40.25
N ARG A 20 -17.28 25.69 -39.93
CA ARG A 20 -16.54 24.51 -40.38
C ARG A 20 -16.98 23.20 -39.73
N ARG A 21 -17.50 23.27 -38.50
CA ARG A 21 -18.09 22.12 -37.80
C ARG A 21 -19.41 21.68 -38.41
N THR A 22 -20.16 22.61 -38.99
CA THR A 22 -21.48 22.34 -39.60
C THR A 22 -21.39 21.98 -41.07
N SER A 23 -20.32 22.37 -41.78
CA SER A 23 -20.11 22.03 -43.19
C SER A 23 -19.57 20.62 -43.46
N GLY A 24 -19.17 19.88 -42.42
CA GLY A 24 -18.59 18.53 -42.57
C GLY A 24 -17.14 18.51 -43.08
N GLU A 25 -16.51 19.68 -43.22
CA GLU A 25 -15.09 19.78 -43.56
C GLU A 25 -14.20 19.18 -42.46
N PRO A 26 -13.05 18.59 -42.82
CA PRO A 26 -12.14 17.99 -41.85
C PRO A 26 -11.56 19.05 -40.90
N LEU A 27 -11.74 18.81 -39.60
CA LEU A 27 -11.15 19.65 -38.56
C LEU A 27 -9.61 19.60 -38.57
N PRO A 28 -8.94 20.68 -38.12
CA PRO A 28 -7.48 20.72 -38.01
C PRO A 28 -6.93 19.56 -37.17
N GLU A 29 -5.81 19.00 -37.62
CA GLU A 29 -5.12 17.91 -36.93
C GLU A 29 -4.59 18.35 -35.56
N ILE A 30 -4.17 19.61 -35.47
CA ILE A 30 -3.63 20.24 -34.26
C ILE A 30 -4.62 21.31 -33.79
N LEU A 31 -4.89 21.30 -32.49
CA LEU A 31 -5.88 22.15 -31.84
C LEU A 31 -5.25 22.74 -30.58
N ILE A 32 -5.32 24.06 -30.42
CA ILE A 32 -5.03 24.67 -29.12
C ILE A 32 -6.22 24.40 -28.21
N ARG A 33 -5.97 23.69 -27.10
CA ARG A 33 -7.00 23.37 -26.12
C ARG A 33 -7.35 24.62 -25.33
N SER A 34 -8.59 24.70 -24.85
CA SER A 34 -9.05 25.80 -23.98
C SER A 34 -8.19 25.99 -22.72
N THR A 35 -7.40 24.98 -22.34
CA THR A 35 -6.48 24.99 -21.20
C THR A 35 -5.06 25.46 -21.52
N GLY A 36 -4.78 25.91 -22.74
CA GLY A 36 -3.48 26.49 -23.13
C GLY A 36 -2.44 25.47 -23.63
N GLY A 37 -2.79 24.19 -23.71
CA GLY A 37 -1.94 23.14 -24.28
C GLY A 37 -2.25 22.84 -25.75
N ILE A 38 -1.27 22.32 -26.49
CA ILE A 38 -1.46 21.85 -27.87
C ILE A 38 -2.01 20.41 -27.84
N GLY A 39 -3.10 20.15 -28.56
CA GLY A 39 -3.71 18.84 -28.72
C GLY A 39 -3.68 18.36 -30.16
N ARG A 40 -3.59 17.04 -30.36
CA ARG A 40 -3.74 16.40 -31.69
C ARG A 40 -5.03 15.58 -31.74
N LYS A 41 -5.73 15.62 -32.87
CA LYS A 41 -6.89 14.76 -33.12
C LYS A 41 -6.43 13.29 -33.24
N ALA A 42 -7.09 12.37 -32.53
CA ALA A 42 -6.80 10.94 -32.59
C ALA A 42 -8.10 10.15 -32.86
N TYR A 43 -8.03 9.16 -33.74
CA TYR A 43 -9.14 8.26 -34.06
C TYR A 43 -8.96 6.91 -33.36
N ILE A 44 -10.07 6.23 -33.06
CA ILE A 44 -10.05 4.89 -32.44
C ILE A 44 -9.89 3.85 -33.56
N PRO A 45 -8.84 3.01 -33.55
CA PRO A 45 -8.65 1.99 -34.59
C PRO A 45 -9.67 0.85 -34.47
N THR A 46 -10.04 0.25 -35.61
CA THR A 46 -10.97 -0.88 -35.68
C THR A 46 -10.37 -2.23 -35.29
N ASP A 47 -9.05 -2.41 -35.40
CA ASP A 47 -8.36 -3.71 -35.20
C ASP A 47 -7.55 -3.79 -33.88
N GLY A 48 -7.96 -3.02 -32.87
CA GLY A 48 -7.24 -2.89 -31.61
C GLY A 48 -6.09 -1.88 -31.67
N ASN A 49 -5.57 -1.47 -30.50
CA ASN A 49 -4.50 -0.50 -30.41
C ASN A 49 -3.52 -0.85 -29.27
N ASN A 50 -2.25 -0.55 -29.47
CA ASN A 50 -1.21 -0.80 -28.48
C ASN A 50 -1.32 0.15 -27.28
N PRO A 51 -0.82 -0.25 -26.10
CA PRO A 51 -0.87 0.59 -24.90
C PRO A 51 -0.22 1.95 -25.11
N ARG A 52 -0.88 2.98 -24.59
CA ARG A 52 -0.51 4.40 -24.78
C ARG A 52 0.53 4.91 -23.78
N THR A 53 0.90 4.10 -22.79
CA THR A 53 1.86 4.47 -21.73
C THR A 53 2.86 3.35 -21.53
N TRP A 54 4.13 3.71 -21.42
CA TRP A 54 5.27 2.83 -21.24
C TRP A 54 6.15 3.39 -20.12
N TRP A 55 6.58 2.55 -19.17
CA TRP A 55 7.51 2.94 -18.11
C TRP A 55 8.88 2.32 -18.37
N GLU A 56 9.89 3.17 -18.50
CA GLU A 56 11.25 2.69 -18.77
C GLU A 56 11.96 2.24 -17.50
N ASN A 57 12.91 1.31 -17.65
CA ASN A 57 13.73 0.81 -16.54
C ASN A 57 14.46 1.91 -15.77
N LYS A 58 14.82 3.03 -16.42
CA LYS A 58 15.46 4.18 -15.77
C LYS A 58 14.53 4.86 -14.74
N ASP A 59 13.23 4.76 -14.96
CA ASP A 59 12.20 5.42 -14.15
C ASP A 59 11.74 4.51 -13.01
N VAL A 60 11.46 3.25 -13.32
CA VAL A 60 10.81 2.31 -12.39
C VAL A 60 11.72 1.16 -11.93
N GLY A 61 12.97 1.13 -12.38
CA GLY A 61 13.92 0.07 -12.06
C GLY A 61 13.74 -1.19 -12.91
N HIS A 62 14.51 -2.23 -12.59
CA HIS A 62 14.52 -3.50 -13.31
C HIS A 62 14.86 -4.67 -12.38
N ASN A 63 14.59 -5.91 -12.80
CA ASN A 63 14.73 -7.11 -11.95
C ASN A 63 16.13 -7.27 -11.32
N ARG A 64 17.21 -6.92 -12.03
CA ARG A 64 18.57 -6.99 -11.45
C ARG A 64 18.78 -6.01 -10.29
N ALA A 65 18.13 -4.84 -10.31
CA ALA A 65 18.22 -3.86 -9.23
C ALA A 65 17.46 -4.38 -8.00
N ALA A 66 16.24 -4.89 -8.21
CA ALA A 66 15.44 -5.50 -7.14
C ALA A 66 16.18 -6.66 -6.46
N LYS A 67 16.86 -7.53 -7.23
CA LYS A 67 17.72 -8.59 -6.68
C LYS A 67 18.90 -8.04 -5.87
N SER A 68 19.54 -6.98 -6.35
CA SER A 68 20.67 -6.36 -5.65
C SER A 68 20.22 -5.72 -4.33
N GLU A 69 19.06 -5.08 -4.32
CA GLU A 69 18.45 -4.49 -3.11
C GLU A 69 18.18 -5.59 -2.07
N LEU A 70 17.57 -6.71 -2.48
CA LEU A 70 17.35 -7.86 -1.60
C LEU A 70 18.64 -8.52 -1.11
N LYS A 71 19.64 -8.68 -1.98
CA LYS A 71 20.93 -9.23 -1.59
C LYS A 71 21.65 -8.34 -0.57
N ALA A 72 21.49 -7.01 -0.66
CA ALA A 72 22.03 -6.09 0.33
C ALA A 72 21.36 -6.24 1.70
N LEU A 73 20.05 -6.56 1.72
CA LEU A 73 19.30 -6.82 2.95
C LEU A 73 19.63 -8.18 3.57
N PHE A 74 19.89 -9.19 2.74
CA PHE A 74 20.13 -10.57 3.14
C PHE A 74 21.40 -11.15 2.46
N PRO A 75 22.60 -10.76 2.90
CA PRO A 75 23.84 -11.09 2.20
C PRO A 75 24.19 -12.59 2.19
N ILE A 76 23.69 -13.34 3.18
CA ILE A 76 23.98 -14.78 3.37
C ILE A 76 22.96 -15.66 2.65
N LEU A 77 21.78 -15.14 2.29
CA LEU A 77 20.70 -15.90 1.69
C LEU A 77 20.78 -15.87 0.16
N THR A 78 20.34 -16.95 -0.47
CA THR A 78 20.01 -16.92 -1.90
C THR A 78 18.89 -15.92 -2.10
N PRO A 79 19.06 -14.87 -2.93
CA PRO A 79 18.03 -13.85 -3.11
C PRO A 79 16.76 -14.43 -3.71
N PHE A 80 15.60 -13.92 -3.30
CA PHE A 80 14.31 -14.24 -3.91
C PHE A 80 14.38 -14.13 -5.44
N ASP A 81 13.72 -15.04 -6.15
CA ASP A 81 13.98 -15.24 -7.59
C ASP A 81 13.55 -14.06 -8.46
N THR A 82 12.43 -13.41 -8.15
CA THR A 82 11.88 -12.33 -8.99
C THR A 82 11.20 -11.22 -8.17
N PRO A 83 11.94 -10.57 -7.25
CA PRO A 83 11.39 -9.44 -6.52
C PRO A 83 11.08 -8.28 -7.45
N LYS A 84 10.02 -7.53 -7.12
CA LYS A 84 9.67 -6.32 -7.87
C LYS A 84 10.59 -5.17 -7.43
N PRO A 85 11.00 -4.27 -8.34
CA PRO A 85 11.76 -3.09 -7.96
C PRO A 85 10.92 -2.15 -7.08
N GLU A 86 11.50 -1.57 -6.03
CA GLU A 86 10.77 -0.65 -5.16
C GLU A 86 10.25 0.58 -5.90
N ARG A 87 11.05 1.14 -6.83
CA ARG A 87 10.68 2.31 -7.64
C ARG A 87 9.45 2.09 -8.53
N LEU A 88 9.23 0.84 -8.96
CA LEU A 88 8.02 0.48 -9.70
C LEU A 88 6.81 0.60 -8.78
N LEU A 89 6.89 0.02 -7.59
CA LEU A 89 5.78 0.04 -6.64
C LEU A 89 5.55 1.43 -6.07
N GLU A 90 6.60 2.23 -5.89
CA GLU A 90 6.48 3.63 -5.48
C GLU A 90 5.60 4.40 -6.46
N ARG A 91 5.85 4.28 -7.76
CA ARG A 91 5.03 4.95 -8.79
C ARG A 91 3.58 4.45 -8.78
N ILE A 92 3.38 3.13 -8.68
CA ILE A 92 2.04 2.52 -8.65
C ILE A 92 1.26 3.02 -7.42
N ILE A 93 1.85 2.90 -6.22
CA ILE A 93 1.23 3.30 -4.96
C ILE A 93 0.98 4.81 -4.93
N HIS A 94 1.94 5.63 -5.41
CA HIS A 94 1.78 7.09 -5.45
C HIS A 94 0.63 7.52 -6.36
N THR A 95 0.43 6.82 -7.49
CA THR A 95 -0.65 7.14 -8.44
C THR A 95 -2.03 6.78 -7.88
N GLY A 96 -2.12 5.74 -7.04
CA GLY A 96 -3.38 5.20 -6.54
C GLY A 96 -3.72 5.50 -5.08
N SER A 97 -2.86 6.19 -4.32
CA SER A 97 -3.06 6.37 -2.87
C SER A 97 -2.37 7.60 -2.28
N ASN A 98 -2.93 8.11 -1.19
CA ASN A 98 -2.34 9.14 -0.34
C ASN A 98 -1.71 8.54 0.93
N PRO A 99 -0.80 9.26 1.62
CA PRO A 99 -0.38 8.86 2.97
C PRO A 99 -1.58 8.61 3.89
N GLY A 100 -1.54 7.55 4.69
CA GLY A 100 -2.63 7.10 5.57
C GLY A 100 -3.62 6.09 4.96
N ASP A 101 -3.71 6.02 3.63
CA ASP A 101 -4.52 5.02 2.93
C ASP A 101 -3.98 3.60 3.15
N ILE A 102 -4.81 2.60 2.85
CA ILE A 102 -4.45 1.17 2.95
C ILE A 102 -4.06 0.64 1.57
N VAL A 103 -2.89 0.00 1.49
CA VAL A 103 -2.45 -0.77 0.32
C VAL A 103 -2.60 -2.27 0.60
N LEU A 104 -3.33 -2.98 -0.25
CA LEU A 104 -3.52 -4.43 -0.15
C LEU A 104 -2.66 -5.15 -1.21
N ASP A 105 -1.88 -6.14 -0.77
CA ASP A 105 -1.15 -7.06 -1.65
C ASP A 105 -1.32 -8.51 -1.18
N VAL A 106 -2.14 -9.29 -1.88
CA VAL A 106 -2.39 -10.69 -1.52
C VAL A 106 -1.32 -11.67 -2.06
N PHE A 107 -0.23 -11.14 -2.62
CA PHE A 107 0.90 -11.91 -3.16
C PHE A 107 2.24 -11.30 -2.70
N ALA A 108 2.44 -11.25 -1.38
CA ALA A 108 3.55 -10.53 -0.75
C ALA A 108 4.93 -10.88 -1.33
N GLY A 109 5.23 -12.17 -1.52
CA GLY A 109 6.51 -12.69 -1.98
C GLY A 109 7.65 -12.24 -1.07
N SER A 110 8.44 -11.29 -1.54
CA SER A 110 9.54 -10.71 -0.75
C SER A 110 9.13 -9.53 0.15
N GLY A 111 7.84 -9.19 0.18
CA GLY A 111 7.29 -8.08 0.97
C GLY A 111 7.56 -6.69 0.37
N THR A 112 7.85 -6.57 -0.93
CA THR A 112 8.22 -5.29 -1.56
C THR A 112 7.09 -4.26 -1.45
N THR A 113 5.84 -4.63 -1.71
CA THR A 113 4.69 -3.71 -1.69
C THR A 113 4.48 -3.12 -0.30
N ALA A 114 4.47 -3.98 0.72
CA ALA A 114 4.33 -3.56 2.12
C ALA A 114 5.51 -2.68 2.57
N ALA A 115 6.75 -3.03 2.19
CA ALA A 115 7.94 -2.22 2.49
C ALA A 115 7.83 -0.82 1.87
N VAL A 116 7.44 -0.71 0.60
CA VAL A 116 7.27 0.57 -0.10
C VAL A 116 6.11 1.37 0.49
N ALA A 117 4.97 0.73 0.75
CA ALA A 117 3.82 1.37 1.38
C ALA A 117 4.18 1.95 2.77
N GLN A 118 4.90 1.17 3.59
CA GLN A 118 5.41 1.63 4.89
C GLN A 118 6.33 2.84 4.74
N LYS A 119 7.31 2.77 3.83
CA LYS A 119 8.26 3.89 3.57
C LYS A 119 7.54 5.16 3.14
N MET A 120 6.46 5.02 2.38
CA MET A 120 5.63 6.11 1.90
C MET A 120 4.60 6.58 2.94
N GLY A 121 4.52 5.99 4.13
CA GLY A 121 3.56 6.40 5.17
C GLY A 121 2.12 5.98 4.87
N ARG A 122 1.93 4.82 4.23
CA ARG A 122 0.63 4.17 4.04
C ARG A 122 0.49 3.01 5.02
N ARG A 123 -0.76 2.69 5.39
CA ARG A 123 -1.08 1.41 6.03
C ARG A 123 -1.06 0.32 4.96
N TRP A 124 -0.86 -0.92 5.36
CA TRP A 124 -0.83 -2.03 4.41
C TRP A 124 -1.35 -3.31 5.02
N VAL A 125 -1.89 -4.16 4.15
CA VAL A 125 -2.21 -5.56 4.42
C VAL A 125 -1.52 -6.38 3.34
N THR A 126 -0.76 -7.39 3.76
CA THR A 126 -0.06 -8.25 2.81
C THR A 126 -0.23 -9.72 3.20
N CYS A 127 -0.39 -10.60 2.21
CA CYS A 127 -0.59 -12.03 2.43
C CYS A 127 0.51 -12.82 1.72
N GLU A 128 1.12 -13.76 2.43
CA GLU A 128 2.05 -14.74 1.87
C GLU A 128 1.53 -16.14 2.20
N LEU A 129 1.47 -17.00 1.18
CA LEU A 129 0.96 -18.37 1.34
C LEU A 129 2.05 -19.30 1.86
N LEU A 130 3.28 -19.13 1.39
CA LEU A 130 4.39 -20.02 1.73
C LEU A 130 5.07 -19.55 3.01
N GLU A 131 4.89 -20.31 4.09
CA GLU A 131 5.52 -20.04 5.40
C GLU A 131 7.04 -19.84 5.29
N SER A 132 7.70 -20.63 4.42
CA SER A 132 9.13 -20.49 4.15
C SER A 132 9.48 -19.12 3.55
N THR A 133 8.68 -18.62 2.61
CA THR A 133 8.85 -17.30 1.99
C THR A 133 8.56 -16.19 2.98
N PHE A 134 7.52 -16.35 3.79
CA PHE A 134 7.15 -15.42 4.85
C PHE A 134 8.29 -15.24 5.86
N THR A 135 8.76 -16.36 6.43
CA THR A 135 9.80 -16.38 7.47
C THR A 135 11.17 -15.98 6.92
N THR A 136 11.50 -16.33 5.67
CA THR A 136 12.83 -16.05 5.09
C THR A 136 12.96 -14.62 4.56
N PHE A 137 11.89 -14.08 3.95
CA PHE A 137 11.98 -12.80 3.23
C PHE A 137 10.99 -11.75 3.73
N THR A 138 9.68 -12.04 3.72
CA THR A 138 8.65 -11.02 3.99
C THR A 138 8.77 -10.44 5.38
N ARG A 139 8.72 -11.28 6.43
CA ARG A 139 8.79 -10.81 7.82
C ARG A 139 10.12 -10.12 8.13
N PRO A 140 11.30 -10.72 7.87
CA PRO A 140 12.58 -10.06 8.17
C PRO A 140 12.77 -8.74 7.42
N ARG A 141 12.25 -8.61 6.18
CA ARG A 141 12.32 -7.35 5.44
C ARG A 141 11.50 -6.27 6.13
N LEU A 142 10.27 -6.59 6.51
CA LEU A 142 9.37 -5.64 7.16
C LEU A 142 9.89 -5.20 8.53
N GLU A 143 10.45 -6.13 9.31
CA GLU A 143 11.16 -5.81 10.56
C GLU A 143 12.35 -4.87 10.30
N LYS A 144 13.15 -5.11 9.25
CA LYS A 144 14.24 -4.21 8.86
C LYS A 144 13.74 -2.82 8.49
N VAL A 145 12.64 -2.71 7.75
CA VAL A 145 12.05 -1.40 7.39
C VAL A 145 11.59 -0.64 8.63
N LEU A 146 10.95 -1.32 9.59
CA LEU A 146 10.51 -0.70 10.84
C LEU A 146 11.68 -0.25 11.73
N ASN A 147 12.76 -1.04 11.76
CA ASN A 147 13.94 -0.78 12.58
C ASN A 147 14.99 0.14 11.91
N ASP A 148 14.65 0.81 10.80
CA ASP A 148 15.58 1.64 10.00
C ASP A 148 16.85 0.90 9.52
N GLN A 149 16.71 -0.39 9.24
CA GLN A 149 17.77 -1.28 8.74
C GLN A 149 17.62 -1.60 7.23
N ASP A 150 16.71 -0.93 6.54
CA ASP A 150 16.55 -0.99 5.09
C ASP A 150 16.78 0.41 4.45
N PRO A 151 18.05 0.85 4.31
CA PRO A 151 18.38 2.15 3.75
C PRO A 151 18.28 2.20 2.21
N GLY A 152 17.95 1.08 1.56
CA GLY A 152 17.94 0.93 0.11
C GLY A 152 16.65 1.36 -0.57
N GLY A 153 16.58 1.12 -1.88
CA GLY A 153 15.40 1.36 -2.70
C GLY A 153 14.92 2.81 -2.62
N ILE A 154 13.70 3.02 -2.11
CA ILE A 154 13.06 4.33 -2.01
C ILE A 154 13.18 4.98 -0.63
N THR A 155 13.89 4.37 0.34
CA THR A 155 14.05 4.94 1.68
C THR A 155 14.68 6.33 1.61
N ARG A 156 15.63 6.51 0.68
CA ARG A 156 16.39 7.75 0.49
C ARG A 156 16.40 8.12 -0.99
N THR A 157 15.97 9.34 -1.32
CA THR A 157 16.19 9.90 -2.65
C THR A 157 17.53 10.63 -2.65
N LYS A 158 18.47 10.11 -3.44
CA LYS A 158 19.75 10.80 -3.68
C LYS A 158 19.45 12.18 -4.26
N GLY A 159 20.09 13.20 -3.69
CA GLY A 159 19.97 14.55 -4.21
C GLY A 159 20.42 14.64 -5.67
N GLU A 160 19.61 15.30 -6.48
CA GLU A 160 19.90 15.59 -7.88
C GLU A 160 21.14 16.48 -8.00
N ARG A 161 21.85 16.36 -9.13
CA ARG A 161 22.89 17.32 -9.46
C ARG A 161 22.21 18.60 -9.92
N VAL A 162 22.56 19.69 -9.26
CA VAL A 162 22.12 21.03 -9.60
C VAL A 162 23.32 21.89 -9.93
N ASP A 163 23.07 22.90 -10.74
CA ASP A 163 24.01 23.96 -11.06
C ASP A 163 24.53 24.63 -9.77
N ALA A 164 25.83 24.90 -9.75
CA ALA A 164 26.52 25.60 -8.67
C ALA A 164 27.52 26.64 -9.20
N THR A 165 27.34 27.08 -10.45
CA THR A 165 28.02 28.21 -11.08
C THR A 165 27.43 29.54 -10.60
N GLU A 166 28.14 30.65 -10.82
CA GLU A 166 27.65 31.99 -10.48
C GLU A 166 26.68 32.53 -11.55
N ASP A 167 26.96 32.25 -12.83
CA ASP A 167 26.24 32.82 -13.98
C ASP A 167 25.23 31.86 -14.64
N GLY A 168 25.13 30.63 -14.14
CA GLY A 168 24.33 29.58 -14.75
C GLY A 168 25.14 28.67 -15.70
N LEU A 169 24.71 27.43 -15.84
CA LEU A 169 25.26 26.51 -16.83
C LEU A 169 25.00 27.01 -18.26
N PRO A 170 25.91 26.73 -19.22
CA PRO A 170 25.70 27.07 -20.61
C PRO A 170 24.41 26.49 -21.19
N ASP A 171 23.77 27.21 -22.12
CA ASP A 171 22.52 26.80 -22.76
C ASP A 171 22.62 25.37 -23.34
N GLY A 172 21.64 24.54 -22.97
CA GLY A 172 21.56 23.14 -23.41
C GLY A 172 22.46 22.16 -22.64
N VAL A 173 23.23 22.61 -21.64
CA VAL A 173 24.05 21.74 -20.79
C VAL A 173 23.30 21.39 -19.51
N SER A 174 23.01 20.09 -19.31
CA SER A 174 22.44 19.64 -18.05
C SER A 174 23.50 19.59 -16.93
N PRO A 175 23.10 19.67 -15.64
CA PRO A 175 24.02 19.44 -14.52
C PRO A 175 24.73 18.07 -14.54
N GLU A 176 24.14 17.06 -15.18
CA GLU A 176 24.78 15.75 -15.34
C GLU A 176 25.88 15.79 -16.39
N ASP A 177 25.64 16.48 -17.50
CA ASP A 177 26.63 16.67 -18.58
C ASP A 177 27.83 17.48 -18.08
N ALA A 178 27.58 18.56 -17.34
CA ALA A 178 28.62 19.37 -16.72
C ALA A 178 29.50 18.55 -15.74
N ALA A 179 28.88 17.67 -14.96
CA ALA A 179 29.61 16.78 -14.07
C ALA A 179 30.42 15.71 -14.83
N LYS A 180 29.87 15.16 -15.92
CA LYS A 180 30.56 14.20 -16.78
C LYS A 180 31.75 14.84 -17.47
N PHE A 181 31.59 16.06 -18.00
CA PHE A 181 32.68 16.87 -18.55
C PHE A 181 33.80 17.06 -17.52
N THR A 182 33.46 17.51 -16.31
CA THR A 182 34.44 17.70 -15.23
C THR A 182 35.21 16.41 -14.91
N SER A 183 34.51 15.27 -14.89
CA SER A 183 35.11 13.95 -14.66
C SER A 183 36.09 13.55 -15.76
N VAL A 184 35.70 13.73 -17.04
CA VAL A 184 36.56 13.44 -18.19
C VAL A 184 37.76 14.38 -18.22
N LEU A 185 37.55 15.69 -18.04
CA LEU A 185 38.62 16.69 -17.99
C LEU A 185 39.66 16.34 -16.93
N ASN A 186 39.24 15.95 -15.72
CA ASN A 186 40.15 15.54 -14.65
C ASN A 186 40.98 14.30 -15.00
N LYS A 187 40.43 13.37 -15.80
CA LYS A 187 41.18 12.20 -16.27
C LYS A 187 42.20 12.57 -17.35
N LEU A 188 41.84 13.46 -18.27
CA LEU A 188 42.73 13.90 -19.36
C LEU A 188 43.93 14.70 -18.84
N ILE A 189 43.73 15.55 -17.84
CA ILE A 189 44.81 16.37 -17.25
C ILE A 189 45.56 15.64 -16.12
N LYS A 190 45.28 14.35 -15.87
CA LYS A 190 45.75 13.65 -14.66
C LYS A 190 47.27 13.63 -14.56
N ASP A 191 47.96 13.45 -15.68
CA ASP A 191 49.41 13.24 -15.73
C ASP A 191 50.17 14.51 -16.17
N ASP A 192 49.46 15.63 -16.34
CA ASP A 192 50.02 16.92 -16.72
C ASP A 192 49.85 17.96 -15.59
N PRO A 193 50.93 18.25 -14.82
CA PRO A 193 50.89 19.23 -13.74
C PRO A 193 50.70 20.68 -14.20
N GLU A 194 51.10 21.02 -15.42
CA GLU A 194 50.98 22.37 -15.98
C GLU A 194 49.53 22.66 -16.35
N LEU A 195 48.87 21.73 -17.06
CA LEU A 195 47.45 21.83 -17.40
C LEU A 195 46.55 21.85 -16.16
N LYS A 196 46.92 21.20 -15.05
CA LYS A 196 46.17 21.32 -13.79
C LYS A 196 46.19 22.72 -13.19
N LYS A 197 47.27 23.48 -13.41
CA LYS A 197 47.47 24.81 -12.86
C LYS A 197 47.00 25.92 -13.79
N SER A 198 46.79 25.61 -15.07
CA SER A 198 46.39 26.57 -16.09
C SER A 198 45.10 27.28 -15.72
N VAL A 199 45.01 28.54 -16.13
CA VAL A 199 43.87 29.41 -15.83
C VAL A 199 42.64 28.90 -16.60
N GLU A 200 42.84 28.46 -17.84
CA GLU A 200 41.81 27.96 -18.74
C GLU A 200 41.10 26.73 -18.16
N VAL A 201 41.86 25.78 -17.61
CA VAL A 201 41.28 24.57 -16.98
C VAL A 201 40.51 24.93 -15.70
N LYS A 202 40.98 25.92 -14.93
CA LYS A 202 40.25 26.41 -13.76
C LYS A 202 38.94 27.10 -14.15
N THR A 203 38.95 27.92 -15.19
CA THR A 203 37.76 28.59 -15.73
C THR A 203 36.75 27.57 -16.23
N LEU A 204 37.18 26.56 -16.99
CA LEU A 204 36.29 25.49 -17.48
C LEU A 204 35.66 24.70 -16.33
N LYS A 205 36.42 24.42 -15.26
CA LYS A 205 35.88 23.76 -14.05
C LYS A 205 34.90 24.63 -13.28
N ALA A 206 35.11 25.94 -13.25
CA ALA A 206 34.18 26.89 -12.63
C ALA A 206 32.87 26.98 -13.42
N ALA A 207 32.96 27.03 -14.75
CA ALA A 207 31.80 27.07 -15.66
C ALA A 207 30.99 25.76 -15.71
N SER A 208 31.59 24.63 -15.28
CA SER A 208 30.91 23.32 -15.20
C SER A 208 30.62 22.87 -13.76
N LYS A 209 30.63 23.81 -12.80
CA LYS A 209 30.52 23.50 -11.39
C LYS A 209 29.10 23.04 -11.04
N THR A 210 29.00 21.89 -10.41
CA THR A 210 27.74 21.32 -9.95
C THR A 210 27.84 20.85 -8.51
N ARG A 211 26.72 20.85 -7.80
CA ARG A 211 26.60 20.27 -6.46
C ARG A 211 25.45 19.26 -6.43
N ARG A 212 25.48 18.33 -5.47
CA ARG A 212 24.30 17.52 -5.19
C ARG A 212 23.45 18.20 -4.13
N THR A 213 22.14 18.19 -4.32
CA THR A 213 21.21 18.57 -3.26
C THR A 213 21.31 17.60 -2.07
N LYS A 214 20.78 18.01 -0.92
CA LYS A 214 20.76 17.13 0.25
C LYS A 214 19.91 15.90 -0.07
N GLU A 215 20.37 14.75 0.40
CA GLU A 215 19.59 13.51 0.35
C GLU A 215 18.26 13.74 1.11
N VAL A 216 17.16 13.33 0.49
CA VAL A 216 15.84 13.38 1.11
C VAL A 216 15.54 12.02 1.70
N LEU A 217 15.29 11.99 3.00
CA LEU A 217 14.75 10.82 3.67
C LEU A 217 13.24 10.76 3.38
N ASN A 218 12.82 9.78 2.59
CA ASN A 218 11.40 9.60 2.25
C ASN A 218 10.65 8.86 3.36
N TRP A 219 11.39 8.08 4.16
CA TRP A 219 10.83 7.36 5.30
C TRP A 219 10.36 8.33 6.38
N ARG A 220 9.07 8.26 6.71
CA ARG A 220 8.43 9.12 7.73
C ARG A 220 8.39 8.50 9.12
N GLY A 221 8.94 7.29 9.29
CA GLY A 221 9.09 6.64 10.58
C GLY A 221 7.81 6.07 11.20
N GLY A 222 8.00 5.13 12.13
CA GLY A 222 7.00 4.73 13.13
C GLY A 222 6.08 3.56 12.77
N GLY A 223 5.42 3.04 13.81
CA GLY A 223 4.43 1.97 13.71
C GLY A 223 4.97 0.56 13.94
N GLY A 224 4.09 -0.42 13.77
CA GLY A 224 4.37 -1.84 13.84
C GLY A 224 3.48 -2.57 12.83
N PHE A 225 3.67 -3.88 12.72
CA PHE A 225 2.73 -4.74 12.02
C PHE A 225 2.31 -5.88 12.93
N GLN A 226 1.13 -6.42 12.65
CA GLN A 226 0.65 -7.65 13.26
C GLN A 226 0.74 -8.76 12.22
N VAL A 227 1.02 -9.97 12.69
CA VAL A 227 0.99 -11.18 11.87
C VAL A 227 -0.25 -11.96 12.25
N ALA A 228 -1.08 -12.27 11.26
CA ALA A 228 -2.21 -13.17 11.40
C ALA A 228 -1.93 -14.43 10.57
N HIS A 229 -2.19 -15.59 11.16
CA HIS A 229 -2.16 -16.87 10.46
C HIS A 229 -3.60 -17.33 10.21
N LEU A 230 -3.86 -17.92 9.05
CA LEU A 230 -5.17 -18.49 8.77
C LEU A 230 -5.38 -19.69 9.69
N SER A 231 -6.41 -19.64 10.53
CA SER A 231 -6.80 -20.77 11.36
C SER A 231 -7.50 -21.84 10.50
N PRO A 232 -7.58 -23.09 11.00
CA PRO A 232 -8.56 -24.04 10.48
C PRO A 232 -9.96 -23.40 10.42
N ALA A 233 -10.73 -23.73 9.40
CA ALA A 233 -12.07 -23.19 9.21
C ALA A 233 -13.00 -23.73 10.31
N CYS A 234 -13.53 -22.86 11.18
CA CYS A 234 -14.54 -23.23 12.18
C CYS A 234 -15.94 -23.36 11.59
N PHE A 235 -16.18 -22.71 10.45
CA PHE A 235 -17.48 -22.62 9.80
C PHE A 235 -17.32 -23.05 8.36
N ASP A 236 -18.20 -23.94 7.90
CA ASP A 236 -18.25 -24.36 6.50
C ASP A 236 -19.69 -24.45 6.04
N TYR A 237 -19.94 -24.13 4.77
CA TYR A 237 -21.29 -24.19 4.21
C TYR A 237 -21.59 -25.61 3.77
N ALA A 238 -22.69 -26.17 4.29
CA ALA A 238 -23.19 -27.49 3.93
C ALA A 238 -24.31 -27.35 2.89
N PRO A 239 -24.05 -27.59 1.59
CA PRO A 239 -25.06 -27.39 0.54
C PRO A 239 -26.31 -28.25 0.73
N GLU A 240 -26.16 -29.45 1.31
CA GLU A 240 -27.27 -30.37 1.57
C GLU A 240 -28.22 -29.91 2.67
N LEU A 241 -27.78 -29.00 3.54
CA LEU A 241 -28.60 -28.38 4.58
C LEU A 241 -28.93 -26.91 4.30
N ASP A 242 -28.42 -26.38 3.17
CA ASP A 242 -28.46 -24.96 2.79
C ASP A 242 -28.14 -24.01 3.95
N ARG A 243 -27.10 -24.35 4.74
CA ARG A 243 -26.71 -23.55 5.91
C ARG A 243 -25.25 -23.73 6.27
N VAL A 244 -24.71 -22.75 6.99
CA VAL A 244 -23.39 -22.82 7.59
C VAL A 244 -23.43 -23.77 8.78
N MET A 245 -22.44 -24.65 8.89
CA MET A 245 -22.27 -25.63 9.96
C MET A 245 -20.94 -25.41 10.67
N LEU A 246 -20.86 -25.81 11.93
CA LEU A 246 -19.58 -25.90 12.65
C LEU A 246 -18.79 -27.10 12.12
N THR A 247 -17.48 -26.91 11.94
CA THR A 247 -16.56 -28.00 11.58
C THR A 247 -16.00 -28.67 12.84
N ALA A 248 -15.28 -29.79 12.67
CA ALA A 248 -14.55 -30.44 13.77
C ALA A 248 -13.43 -29.57 14.36
N ALA A 249 -12.98 -28.54 13.64
CA ALA A 249 -11.96 -27.61 14.13
C ALA A 249 -12.54 -26.45 14.96
N ALA A 250 -13.87 -26.37 15.07
CA ALA A 250 -14.59 -25.33 15.78
C ALA A 250 -14.62 -25.57 17.30
N THR A 251 -13.44 -25.73 17.90
CA THR A 251 -13.29 -26.07 19.33
C THR A 251 -12.24 -25.19 20.02
N GLY A 252 -12.38 -25.06 21.34
CA GLY A 252 -11.44 -24.36 22.22
C GLY A 252 -11.05 -22.96 21.74
N GLN A 253 -9.75 -22.68 21.74
CA GLN A 253 -9.20 -21.38 21.35
C GLN A 253 -9.50 -21.03 19.88
N THR A 254 -9.49 -22.00 18.97
CA THR A 254 -9.78 -21.76 17.55
C THR A 254 -11.19 -21.20 17.36
N LEU A 255 -12.17 -21.75 18.08
CA LEU A 255 -13.55 -21.23 18.06
C LEU A 255 -13.63 -19.83 18.65
N ILE A 256 -12.97 -19.59 19.78
CA ILE A 256 -12.91 -18.28 20.45
C ILE A 256 -12.40 -17.21 19.48
N GLU A 257 -11.25 -17.46 18.85
CA GLU A 257 -10.60 -16.55 17.90
C GLU A 257 -11.48 -16.30 16.68
N SER A 258 -12.07 -17.35 16.12
CA SER A 258 -12.95 -17.24 14.96
C SER A 258 -14.21 -16.44 15.26
N VAL A 259 -14.86 -16.68 16.40
CA VAL A 259 -16.07 -15.96 16.81
C VAL A 259 -15.74 -14.51 17.14
N ALA A 260 -14.64 -14.25 17.86
CA ALA A 260 -14.18 -12.91 18.16
C ALA A 260 -13.94 -12.12 16.86
N ALA A 261 -13.24 -12.72 15.88
CA ALA A 261 -12.98 -12.10 14.59
C ALA A 261 -14.27 -11.80 13.81
N ASN A 262 -15.18 -12.77 13.68
CA ASN A 262 -16.45 -12.58 12.96
C ASN A 262 -17.35 -11.51 13.62
N LEU A 263 -17.30 -11.38 14.95
CA LEU A 263 -18.06 -10.39 15.69
C LEU A 263 -17.31 -9.06 15.87
N GLY A 264 -16.07 -8.93 15.38
CA GLY A 264 -15.25 -7.72 15.48
C GLY A 264 -14.79 -7.39 16.90
N PHE A 265 -14.55 -8.40 17.74
CA PHE A 265 -14.00 -8.25 19.08
C PHE A 265 -12.47 -8.40 19.06
N THR A 266 -11.79 -7.71 19.98
CA THR A 266 -10.35 -7.84 20.22
C THR A 266 -10.13 -8.83 21.36
N LEU A 267 -9.33 -9.87 21.13
CA LEU A 267 -9.00 -10.89 22.14
C LEU A 267 -8.37 -10.24 23.37
N LEU A 268 -8.77 -10.72 24.55
CA LEU A 268 -8.13 -10.38 25.81
C LEU A 268 -6.98 -11.36 26.04
N HIS A 269 -5.90 -10.91 26.69
CA HIS A 269 -4.71 -11.75 26.85
C HIS A 269 -5.01 -12.90 27.83
N PRO A 270 -4.64 -14.16 27.49
CA PRO A 270 -4.84 -15.31 28.39
C PRO A 270 -4.14 -15.15 29.74
N ASP A 271 -3.05 -14.38 29.77
CA ASP A 271 -2.25 -14.15 30.97
C ASP A 271 -2.92 -13.22 32.00
N ASP A 272 -4.01 -12.53 31.62
CA ASP A 272 -4.70 -11.57 32.49
C ASP A 272 -5.73 -12.23 33.43
N ASP A 273 -5.79 -13.58 33.47
CA ASP A 273 -6.78 -14.39 34.23
C ASP A 273 -8.24 -13.93 33.98
N TYR A 274 -8.48 -13.41 32.78
CA TYR A 274 -9.73 -12.75 32.44
C TYR A 274 -10.79 -13.78 32.05
N ILE A 275 -11.97 -13.68 32.67
CA ILE A 275 -13.07 -14.63 32.47
C ILE A 275 -13.64 -14.55 31.05
N PHE A 276 -13.61 -13.36 30.45
CA PHE A 276 -14.11 -13.10 29.10
C PHE A 276 -12.99 -13.24 28.06
N ASP A 277 -13.35 -13.71 26.88
CA ASP A 277 -12.36 -14.07 25.86
C ASP A 277 -11.97 -12.86 24.98
N ALA A 278 -12.86 -11.89 24.81
CA ALA A 278 -12.61 -10.71 23.97
C ALA A 278 -13.42 -9.49 24.40
N ARG A 279 -13.03 -8.29 23.96
CA ARG A 279 -13.74 -7.01 24.22
C ARG A 279 -13.97 -6.20 22.95
N ARG A 280 -15.09 -5.47 22.90
CA ARG A 280 -15.41 -4.47 21.88
C ARG A 280 -16.13 -3.28 22.52
N GLY A 281 -15.42 -2.18 22.74
CA GLY A 281 -15.95 -1.06 23.52
C GLY A 281 -16.27 -1.51 24.96
N ASN A 282 -17.52 -1.34 25.38
CA ASN A 282 -18.02 -1.82 26.68
C ASN A 282 -18.62 -3.24 26.63
N ALA A 283 -18.63 -3.91 25.48
CA ALA A 283 -19.12 -5.27 25.35
C ALA A 283 -17.99 -6.28 25.60
N LEU A 284 -18.25 -7.27 26.44
CA LEU A 284 -17.39 -8.41 26.75
C LEU A 284 -17.95 -9.66 26.09
N LEU A 285 -17.10 -10.40 25.38
CA LEU A 285 -17.46 -11.65 24.70
C LEU A 285 -17.07 -12.83 25.57
N LYS A 286 -18.01 -13.76 25.76
CA LYS A 286 -17.71 -15.12 26.21
C LYS A 286 -18.18 -16.11 25.15
N VAL A 287 -17.32 -17.03 24.74
CA VAL A 287 -17.61 -18.12 23.82
C VAL A 287 -17.65 -19.43 24.62
N VAL A 288 -18.75 -20.16 24.48
CA VAL A 288 -18.99 -21.44 25.15
C VAL A 288 -19.14 -22.52 24.10
N GLU A 289 -18.16 -23.43 24.05
CA GLU A 289 -18.26 -24.67 23.28
C GLU A 289 -19.19 -25.63 24.04
N GLY A 290 -20.50 -25.49 23.81
CA GLY A 290 -21.51 -26.27 24.48
C GLY A 290 -22.79 -25.48 24.71
N VAL A 291 -23.47 -25.84 25.78
CA VAL A 291 -24.80 -25.34 26.08
C VAL A 291 -24.73 -24.10 26.96
N ALA A 292 -25.23 -22.97 26.45
CA ALA A 292 -25.48 -21.80 27.28
C ALA A 292 -26.67 -22.08 28.21
N THR A 293 -26.43 -21.94 29.52
CA THR A 293 -27.42 -22.13 30.58
C THR A 293 -27.61 -20.84 31.40
N THR A 294 -28.65 -20.80 32.26
CA THR A 294 -28.89 -19.66 33.15
C THR A 294 -27.80 -19.53 34.22
N GLU A 295 -27.21 -20.63 34.67
CA GLU A 295 -26.13 -20.62 35.67
C GLU A 295 -24.85 -19.98 35.09
N ILE A 296 -24.53 -20.26 33.83
CA ILE A 296 -23.41 -19.59 33.15
C ILE A 296 -23.68 -18.09 33.05
N VAL A 297 -24.91 -17.69 32.73
CA VAL A 297 -25.30 -16.28 32.66
C VAL A 297 -25.17 -15.60 34.02
N ASP A 298 -25.66 -16.23 35.09
CA ASP A 298 -25.58 -15.70 36.46
C ASP A 298 -24.12 -15.52 36.89
N TRP A 299 -23.30 -16.54 36.62
CA TRP A 299 -21.87 -16.46 36.88
C TRP A 299 -21.22 -15.32 36.11
N LEU A 300 -21.39 -15.22 34.79
CA LEU A 300 -20.80 -14.13 34.00
C LEU A 300 -21.30 -12.74 34.44
N ALA A 301 -22.58 -12.62 34.77
CA ALA A 301 -23.16 -11.36 35.24
C ALA A 301 -22.57 -10.88 36.59
N SER A 302 -22.07 -11.81 37.41
CA SER A 302 -21.38 -11.47 38.66
C SER A 302 -19.96 -10.90 38.44
N GLN A 303 -19.41 -11.03 37.24
CA GLN A 303 -18.01 -10.70 36.91
C GLN A 303 -17.86 -9.39 36.13
N ILE A 304 -18.98 -8.77 35.72
CA ILE A 304 -18.95 -7.52 34.95
C ILE A 304 -19.00 -6.28 35.84
N GLN A 305 -18.45 -5.19 35.34
CA GLN A 305 -18.49 -3.87 35.97
C GLN A 305 -19.71 -3.06 35.52
N PRO A 306 -20.14 -2.04 36.31
CA PRO A 306 -21.22 -1.16 35.91
C PRO A 306 -20.96 -0.50 34.55
N GLY A 307 -21.91 -0.65 33.62
CA GLY A 307 -21.83 -0.10 32.26
C GLY A 307 -21.28 -1.05 31.21
N GLU A 308 -20.78 -2.22 31.62
CA GLU A 308 -20.39 -3.28 30.70
C GLU A 308 -21.59 -4.12 30.24
N THR A 309 -21.47 -4.70 29.05
CA THR A 309 -22.47 -5.63 28.50
C THR A 309 -21.81 -6.94 28.11
N ILE A 310 -22.61 -7.99 27.97
CA ILE A 310 -22.15 -9.34 27.65
C ILE A 310 -22.68 -9.75 26.27
N VAL A 311 -21.78 -10.28 25.44
CA VAL A 311 -22.12 -11.10 24.28
C VAL A 311 -21.75 -12.53 24.62
N LEU A 312 -22.75 -13.37 24.85
CA LEU A 312 -22.55 -14.80 25.11
C LEU A 312 -22.75 -15.58 23.81
N ALA A 313 -21.67 -16.05 23.19
CA ALA A 313 -21.73 -16.90 22.02
C ALA A 313 -21.67 -18.38 22.44
N ALA A 314 -22.58 -19.23 21.95
CA ALA A 314 -22.58 -20.65 22.30
C ALA A 314 -23.05 -21.52 21.15
N THR A 315 -22.55 -22.75 21.07
CA THR A 315 -22.95 -23.73 20.04
C THR A 315 -24.37 -24.24 20.25
N THR A 316 -24.85 -24.25 21.48
CA THR A 316 -26.23 -24.57 21.84
C THR A 316 -26.76 -23.55 22.84
N VAL A 317 -28.02 -23.12 22.70
CA VAL A 317 -28.66 -22.16 23.61
C VAL A 317 -29.97 -22.74 24.13
N ILE A 318 -30.11 -22.86 25.46
CA ILE A 318 -31.36 -23.31 26.08
C ILE A 318 -32.41 -22.19 26.04
N ASP A 319 -33.67 -22.58 25.98
CA ASP A 319 -34.82 -21.69 26.11
C ASP A 319 -34.73 -20.81 27.38
N GLY A 320 -35.15 -19.56 27.25
CA GLY A 320 -35.15 -18.60 28.36
C GLY A 320 -33.80 -17.93 28.64
N VAL A 321 -32.66 -18.50 28.25
CA VAL A 321 -31.31 -17.92 28.50
C VAL A 321 -31.17 -16.53 27.89
N ARG A 322 -31.69 -16.33 26.67
CA ARG A 322 -31.72 -15.02 26.00
C ARG A 322 -32.47 -13.97 26.82
N GLN A 323 -33.62 -14.34 27.39
CA GLN A 323 -34.45 -13.43 28.17
C GLN A 323 -33.81 -13.17 29.54
N HIS A 324 -33.24 -14.20 30.15
CA HIS A 324 -32.55 -14.13 31.44
C HIS A 324 -31.36 -13.16 31.38
N LEU A 325 -30.47 -13.32 30.39
CA LEU A 325 -29.32 -12.45 30.20
C LEU A 325 -29.74 -10.98 30.00
N ARG A 326 -30.78 -10.73 29.20
CA ARG A 326 -31.29 -9.36 28.96
C ARG A 326 -31.89 -8.72 30.21
N LYS A 327 -32.50 -9.52 31.09
CA LYS A 327 -33.08 -9.03 32.35
C LYS A 327 -31.98 -8.67 33.36
N LEU A 328 -30.95 -9.50 33.47
CA LEU A 328 -29.84 -9.28 34.40
C LEU A 328 -28.90 -8.18 33.94
N VAL A 329 -28.52 -8.19 32.66
CA VAL A 329 -27.56 -7.24 32.09
C VAL A 329 -28.17 -6.58 30.86
N LYS A 330 -28.68 -5.37 31.05
CA LYS A 330 -29.35 -4.60 29.99
C LYS A 330 -28.36 -4.29 28.85
N GLY A 331 -28.76 -4.56 27.62
CA GLY A 331 -27.93 -4.37 26.42
C GLY A 331 -27.12 -5.60 26.00
N SER A 332 -27.10 -6.64 26.84
CA SER A 332 -26.45 -7.93 26.53
C SER A 332 -27.26 -8.77 25.56
N ARG A 333 -26.58 -9.69 24.86
CA ARG A 333 -27.21 -10.62 23.92
C ARG A 333 -26.53 -11.98 23.92
N VAL A 334 -27.30 -13.01 23.58
CA VAL A 334 -26.77 -14.34 23.25
C VAL A 334 -26.67 -14.47 21.73
N VAL A 335 -25.63 -15.14 21.26
CA VAL A 335 -25.36 -15.48 19.86
C VAL A 335 -25.30 -17.00 19.75
N ALA A 336 -26.29 -17.60 19.10
CA ALA A 336 -26.26 -19.03 18.79
C ALA A 336 -25.35 -19.28 17.58
N LEU A 337 -24.31 -20.11 17.75
CA LEU A 337 -23.37 -20.44 16.69
C LEU A 337 -23.86 -21.68 15.92
N PRO A 338 -23.78 -21.69 14.58
CA PRO A 338 -23.31 -20.62 13.70
C PRO A 338 -24.41 -19.60 13.28
N ASP A 339 -25.68 -19.93 13.50
CA ASP A 339 -26.84 -19.28 12.86
C ASP A 339 -26.97 -17.77 13.11
N ASP A 340 -26.63 -17.28 14.30
CA ASP A 340 -26.70 -15.84 14.61
C ASP A 340 -25.52 -15.06 14.01
N VAL A 341 -24.43 -15.73 13.64
CA VAL A 341 -23.26 -15.12 12.99
C VAL A 341 -23.46 -15.08 11.47
N PHE A 342 -23.91 -16.20 10.90
CA PHE A 342 -24.15 -16.35 9.47
C PHE A 342 -25.65 -16.52 9.21
N ARG A 343 -26.36 -15.39 9.22
CA ARG A 343 -27.80 -15.40 8.89
C ARG A 343 -27.97 -15.66 7.40
N TYR A 344 -28.62 -16.77 7.08
CA TYR A 344 -29.15 -16.97 5.74
C TYR A 344 -30.42 -16.13 5.54
N SER A 345 -30.43 -15.27 4.52
CA SER A 345 -31.65 -14.67 3.99
C SER A 345 -31.99 -15.44 2.71
N GLU A 346 -32.92 -16.37 2.80
CA GLU A 346 -33.54 -16.97 1.63
C GLU A 346 -34.41 -15.87 0.96
N GLY A 347 -33.80 -15.14 0.02
CA GLY A 347 -34.40 -13.97 -0.63
C GLY A 347 -33.64 -12.69 -0.30
N GLY A 348 -32.91 -12.16 -1.28
CA GLY A 348 -32.36 -10.82 -1.19
C GLY A 348 -33.48 -9.79 -1.08
N ASP A 349 -33.51 -9.06 0.02
CA ASP A 349 -33.94 -7.67 0.10
C ASP A 349 -33.31 -7.08 1.37
N GLN A 350 -32.32 -6.21 1.16
CA GLN A 350 -31.87 -5.22 2.13
C GLN A 350 -32.77 -3.99 2.06
#